data_AF-I4Z5F3-F1
#
_entry.id   AF-I4Z5F3-F1
#
_cell.length_a   1.000
_cell.length_b   1.000
_cell.length_c   1.000
_cell.angle_alpha   90.00
_cell.angle_beta   90.00
_cell.angle_gamma   90.00
#
_symmetry.space_group_name_H-M   'P 1'
#
loop_
_entity.id
_entity.type
_entity.pdbx_description
1 polymer ?
#
loop_
_entity_poly.entity_id
_entity_poly.type
_entity_poly.pdbx_seq_one_letter_code
_entity_poly.pdbx_strand_id
1 'polypeptide(L)'
;MVVASFWLERHGLGRWGHTTALPAEVLASLVAGARWAGSILTVAAIGAWWALGRYRLTVALAVLALGQFCAVSVLLDRYEAYGQFKSAARMAQTPEVQAVLQADPTVYAVRLYDQSLPFYLRRNVVLVDYVSEFEFGQQQEPQRWIPSLETFVDRWCGTDTAVLAFMSPATLQLLQQRHVPLRVIFDDGWRVLVTKPVL
;
A
#
# COMPACT_ATOMS: atom_id res chain seq x y z
N MET A 1 10.57 -31.51 8.55
CA MET A 1 10.04 -30.39 7.73
C MET A 1 8.64 -29.95 8.16
N VAL A 2 8.31 -29.99 9.46
CA VAL A 2 6.97 -29.66 10.03
C VAL A 2 7.06 -28.55 11.09
N VAL A 3 8.23 -28.34 11.69
CA VAL A 3 8.45 -27.32 12.73
C VAL A 3 8.57 -25.91 12.14
N ALA A 4 9.13 -25.76 10.94
CA ALA A 4 9.27 -24.46 10.26
C ALA A 4 7.91 -23.89 9.79
N SER A 5 7.00 -24.74 9.32
CA SER A 5 5.66 -24.34 8.90
C SER A 5 4.80 -23.86 10.08
N PHE A 6 4.92 -24.52 11.24
CA PHE A 6 4.19 -24.14 12.45
C PHE A 6 4.67 -22.80 13.05
N TRP A 7 5.96 -22.48 12.88
CA TRP A 7 6.55 -21.22 13.35
C TRP A 7 6.12 -20.01 12.48
N LEU A 8 5.96 -20.23 11.17
CA LEU A 8 5.51 -19.20 10.21
C LEU A 8 4.01 -18.87 10.34
N GLU A 9 3.19 -19.87 10.66
CA GLU A 9 1.74 -19.69 10.89
C GLU A 9 1.44 -18.91 12.18
N ARG A 10 2.21 -19.18 13.25
CA ARG A 10 2.04 -18.52 14.56
C ARG A 10 2.36 -17.02 14.53
N HIS A 11 3.22 -16.58 13.60
CA HIS A 11 3.64 -15.18 13.46
C HIS A 11 2.96 -14.45 12.29
N GLY A 12 1.89 -15.01 11.70
CA GLY A 12 1.11 -14.32 10.66
C GLY A 12 1.85 -14.09 9.33
N LEU A 13 3.07 -14.63 9.19
CA LEU A 13 3.90 -14.52 7.99
C LEU A 13 3.40 -15.45 6.85
N GLY A 14 2.42 -16.32 7.11
CA GLY A 14 1.75 -17.14 6.10
C GLY A 14 0.66 -16.42 5.27
N ARG A 15 0.34 -15.16 5.56
CA ARG A 15 -0.72 -14.38 4.86
C ARG A 15 -0.18 -13.30 3.92
N TRP A 16 1.10 -13.35 3.54
CA TRP A 16 1.65 -12.46 2.52
C TRP A 16 1.37 -13.03 1.13
N GLY A 17 0.19 -12.72 0.60
CA GLY A 17 -0.11 -13.06 -0.79
C GLY A 17 -1.58 -13.15 -1.15
N HIS A 18 -2.42 -12.18 -0.77
CA HIS A 18 -3.47 -11.82 -1.73
C HIS A 18 -2.76 -11.08 -2.85
N THR A 19 -2.27 -11.82 -3.85
CA THR A 19 -1.81 -11.24 -5.12
C THR A 19 -3.02 -10.65 -5.81
N THR A 20 -3.49 -9.49 -5.34
CA THR A 20 -4.30 -8.62 -6.17
C THR A 20 -3.44 -8.33 -7.39
N ALA A 21 -3.85 -8.86 -8.54
CA ALA A 21 -3.13 -8.65 -9.78
C ALA A 21 -2.93 -7.14 -9.95
N LEU A 22 -1.69 -6.72 -10.21
CA LEU A 22 -1.41 -5.32 -10.48
C LEU A 22 -2.34 -4.86 -11.61
N PRO A 23 -2.91 -3.65 -11.52
CA PRO A 23 -3.68 -3.10 -12.63
C PRO A 23 -2.86 -3.20 -13.92
N ALA A 24 -3.51 -3.60 -15.01
CA ALA A 24 -2.84 -3.83 -16.29
C ALA A 24 -2.04 -2.60 -16.75
N GLU A 25 -2.53 -1.40 -16.44
CA GLU A 25 -1.87 -0.13 -16.72
C GLU A 25 -0.55 0.05 -15.96
N VAL A 26 -0.54 -0.31 -14.67
CA VAL A 26 0.68 -0.24 -13.83
C VAL A 26 1.71 -1.25 -14.32
N LEU A 27 1.27 -2.47 -14.63
CA LEU A 27 2.15 -3.50 -15.19
C LEU A 27 2.71 -3.07 -16.55
N ALA A 28 1.87 -2.51 -17.43
CA ALA A 28 2.30 -2.00 -18.73
C ALA A 28 3.34 -0.88 -18.60
N SER A 29 3.15 0.05 -17.65
CA SER A 29 4.14 1.10 -17.37
C SER A 29 5.48 0.52 -16.94
N LEU A 30 5.49 -0.43 -16.00
CA LEU A 30 6.71 -1.07 -15.52
C LEU A 30 7.43 -1.85 -16.62
N VAL A 31 6.69 -2.62 -17.43
CA VAL A 31 7.25 -3.36 -18.57
C VAL A 31 7.82 -2.40 -19.62
N ALA A 32 7.12 -1.31 -19.93
CA ALA A 32 7.63 -0.28 -20.84
C ALA A 32 8.92 0.36 -20.29
N GLY A 33 8.95 0.69 -19.00
CA GLY A 33 10.14 1.21 -18.33
C GLY A 33 11.34 0.27 -18.42
N ALA A 34 11.15 -1.01 -18.12
CA ALA A 34 12.19 -2.01 -18.24
C ALA A 34 12.71 -2.15 -19.68
N ARG A 35 11.81 -2.16 -20.67
CA ARG A 35 12.17 -2.23 -22.10
C ARG A 35 12.99 -1.02 -22.54
N TRP A 36 12.56 0.20 -22.21
CA TRP A 36 13.29 1.41 -22.57
C TRP A 36 14.64 1.49 -21.86
N ALA A 37 14.69 1.26 -20.55
CA ALA A 37 15.93 1.25 -19.79
C ALA A 37 16.92 0.22 -20.32
N GLY A 38 16.46 -1.01 -20.59
CA GLY A 38 17.30 -2.06 -21.19
C GLY A 38 17.83 -1.69 -22.58
N SER A 39 17.00 -1.03 -23.40
CA SER A 39 17.41 -0.57 -24.73
C SER A 39 18.48 0.52 -24.65
N ILE A 40 18.31 1.50 -23.76
CA ILE A 40 19.28 2.56 -23.50
C ILE A 40 20.61 1.98 -23.02
N LEU A 41 20.58 1.06 -22.05
CA LEU A 41 21.78 0.41 -21.53
C LEU A 41 22.50 -0.41 -22.62
N THR A 42 21.76 -1.11 -23.47
CA THR A 42 22.34 -1.88 -24.58
C THR A 42 23.05 -0.96 -25.57
N VAL A 43 22.40 0.15 -25.98
CA VAL A 43 23.01 1.13 -26.88
C VAL A 43 24.24 1.78 -26.25
N ALA A 44 24.17 2.15 -24.97
CA ALA A 44 25.30 2.72 -24.24
C ALA A 44 26.47 1.72 -24.13
N ALA A 45 26.19 0.44 -23.86
CA ALA A 45 27.21 -0.60 -23.82
C ALA A 45 27.89 -0.80 -25.18
N ILE A 46 27.12 -0.83 -26.27
CA ILE A 46 27.67 -0.91 -27.65
C ILE A 46 28.52 0.32 -27.96
N GLY A 47 28.04 1.52 -27.62
CA GLY A 47 28.78 2.76 -27.82
C GLY A 47 30.09 2.82 -27.02
N ALA A 48 30.05 2.37 -25.76
CA ALA A 48 31.22 2.28 -24.90
C ALA A 48 32.23 1.25 -25.42
N TRP A 49 31.75 0.08 -25.86
CA TRP A 49 32.60 -0.96 -26.46
C TRP A 49 33.29 -0.46 -27.73
N TRP A 50 32.57 0.24 -28.60
CA TRP A 50 33.15 0.84 -29.82
C TRP A 50 34.18 1.94 -29.50
N ALA A 51 33.92 2.79 -28.52
CA ALA A 51 34.87 3.80 -28.06
C ALA A 51 36.13 3.17 -27.45
N LEU A 52 35.99 2.08 -26.70
CA LEU A 52 37.10 1.34 -26.12
C LEU A 52 37.95 0.67 -27.22
N GLY A 53 37.32 0.10 -28.26
CA GLY A 53 38.02 -0.42 -29.44
C GLY A 53 38.81 0.64 -30.23
N ARG A 54 38.54 1.93 -29.97
CA ARG A 54 39.28 3.09 -30.50
C ARG A 54 40.26 3.69 -29.49
N TYR A 55 40.52 2.99 -28.38
CA TYR A 55 41.36 3.44 -27.26
C TYR A 55 40.89 4.74 -26.59
N ARG A 56 39.59 5.07 -26.66
CA ARG A 56 39.00 6.28 -26.07
C ARG A 56 38.31 5.98 -24.73
N LEU A 57 39.09 5.69 -23.69
CA LEU A 57 38.56 5.29 -22.37
C LEU A 57 37.60 6.32 -21.76
N THR A 58 37.96 7.60 -21.76
CA THR A 58 37.10 8.66 -21.17
C THR A 58 35.74 8.75 -21.86
N VAL A 59 35.71 8.56 -23.18
CA VAL A 59 34.46 8.55 -23.95
C VAL A 59 33.63 7.31 -23.60
N ALA A 60 34.26 6.13 -23.49
CA ALA A 60 33.55 4.91 -23.11
C ALA A 60 32.90 5.04 -21.72
N LEU A 61 33.62 5.57 -20.74
CA LEU A 61 33.10 5.82 -19.40
C LEU A 61 31.97 6.85 -19.41
N ALA A 62 32.12 7.95 -20.15
CA ALA A 62 31.09 8.98 -20.25
C ALA A 62 29.79 8.43 -20.90
N VAL A 63 29.91 7.65 -21.98
CA VAL A 63 28.75 7.02 -22.64
C VAL A 63 28.03 6.06 -21.70
N LEU A 64 28.78 5.23 -20.96
CA LEU A 64 28.19 4.29 -20.02
C LEU A 64 27.49 5.01 -18.85
N ALA A 65 28.14 6.02 -18.27
CA ALA A 65 27.57 6.81 -17.18
C ALA A 65 26.30 7.55 -17.58
N LEU A 66 26.31 8.22 -18.75
CA LEU A 66 25.13 8.90 -19.29
C LEU A 66 24.02 7.90 -19.64
N GLY A 67 24.37 6.75 -20.22
CA GLY A 67 23.42 5.68 -20.51
C GLY A 67 22.75 5.15 -19.24
N GLN A 68 23.52 4.89 -18.19
CA GLN A 68 22.99 4.46 -16.89
C GLN A 68 22.09 5.52 -16.27
N PHE A 69 22.51 6.79 -16.26
CA PHE A 69 21.70 7.90 -15.76
C PHE A 69 20.35 7.96 -16.48
N CYS A 70 20.35 7.99 -17.81
CA CYS A 70 19.12 8.02 -18.61
C CYS A 70 18.23 6.80 -18.36
N ALA A 71 18.82 5.59 -18.29
CA ALA A 71 18.07 4.37 -18.04
C ALA A 71 17.39 4.37 -16.66
N VAL A 72 18.10 4.81 -15.61
CA VAL A 72 17.53 4.95 -14.26
C VAL A 72 16.45 6.02 -14.22
N SER A 73 16.66 7.18 -14.86
CA SER A 73 15.64 8.23 -14.92
C SER A 73 14.35 7.75 -15.59
N VAL A 74 14.45 7.01 -16.71
CA VAL A 74 13.29 6.41 -17.37
C VAL A 74 12.62 5.36 -16.47
N LEU A 75 13.40 4.53 -15.78
CA LEU A 75 12.83 3.54 -14.88
C LEU A 75 12.07 4.18 -13.71
N LEU A 76 12.62 5.24 -13.11
CA LEU A 76 12.00 5.98 -12.02
C LEU A 76 10.71 6.69 -12.47
N ASP A 77 10.72 7.34 -13.63
CA ASP A 77 9.52 7.95 -14.22
C ASP A 77 8.40 6.92 -14.43
N ARG A 78 8.74 5.74 -14.96
CA ARG A 78 7.74 4.67 -15.18
C ARG A 78 7.28 3.97 -13.91
N TYR A 79 8.11 4.00 -12.86
CA TYR A 79 7.77 3.48 -11.53
C TYR A 79 6.72 4.35 -10.82
N GLU A 80 6.57 5.62 -11.20
CA GLU A 80 5.59 6.54 -10.59
C GLU A 80 4.15 6.00 -10.65
N ALA A 81 3.77 5.31 -11.72
CA ALA A 81 2.44 4.67 -11.81
C ALA A 81 2.20 3.65 -10.68
N TYR A 82 3.24 2.89 -10.30
CA TYR A 82 3.19 1.99 -9.16
C TYR A 82 3.15 2.75 -7.84
N GLY A 83 3.95 3.82 -7.73
CA GLY A 83 3.94 4.72 -6.57
C GLY A 83 2.55 5.30 -6.29
N GLN A 84 1.86 5.79 -7.32
CA GLN A 84 0.50 6.32 -7.22
C GLN A 84 -0.53 5.25 -6.86
N PHE A 85 -0.37 4.02 -7.38
CA PHE A 85 -1.24 2.90 -7.02
C PHE A 85 -1.08 2.50 -5.55
N LYS A 86 0.14 2.50 -5.02
CA LYS A 86 0.40 2.20 -3.60
C LYS A 86 0.01 3.35 -2.67
N SER A 87 0.16 4.59 -3.10
CA SER A 87 -0.17 5.77 -2.31
C SER A 87 -1.66 5.81 -1.93
N ALA A 88 -1.93 6.20 -0.69
CA ALA A 88 -3.28 6.48 -0.21
C ALA A 88 -3.79 7.88 -0.59
N ALA A 89 -3.01 8.69 -1.33
CA ALA A 89 -3.36 10.07 -1.66
C ALA A 89 -4.72 10.19 -2.37
N ARG A 90 -4.91 9.41 -3.45
CA ARG A 90 -6.16 9.42 -4.23
C ARG A 90 -7.36 9.03 -3.39
N MET A 91 -7.19 8.00 -2.56
CA MET A 91 -8.21 7.48 -1.65
C MET A 91 -8.63 8.55 -0.63
N ALA A 92 -7.67 9.19 0.02
CA ALA A 92 -7.92 10.24 0.99
C ALA A 92 -8.60 11.48 0.37
N GLN A 93 -8.31 11.80 -0.89
CA GLN A 93 -8.81 13.00 -1.57
C GLN A 93 -10.22 12.86 -2.17
N THR A 94 -10.86 11.69 -2.06
CA THR A 94 -12.20 11.50 -2.61
C THR A 94 -13.25 12.36 -1.88
N PRO A 95 -14.25 12.93 -2.58
CA PRO A 95 -15.26 13.79 -1.97
C PRO A 95 -16.01 13.13 -0.80
N GLU A 96 -16.31 11.83 -0.92
CA GLU A 96 -17.02 11.06 0.11
C GLU A 96 -16.19 10.90 1.37
N VAL A 97 -14.89 10.62 1.23
CA VAL A 97 -13.97 10.54 2.38
C VAL A 97 -13.81 11.92 3.01
N GLN A 98 -13.61 12.96 2.21
CA GLN A 98 -13.49 14.34 2.70
C GLN A 98 -14.75 14.80 3.44
N ALA A 99 -15.94 14.45 2.97
CA ALA A 99 -17.20 14.75 3.64
C ALA A 99 -17.29 14.08 5.02
N VAL A 100 -16.89 12.81 5.14
CA VAL A 100 -16.86 12.11 6.44
C VAL A 100 -15.83 12.74 7.38
N LEU A 101 -14.67 13.18 6.86
CA LEU A 101 -13.61 13.80 7.67
C LEU A 101 -14.01 15.14 8.31
N GLN A 102 -15.02 15.84 7.76
CA GLN A 102 -15.54 17.09 8.33
C GLN A 102 -16.15 16.89 9.73
N ALA A 103 -16.66 15.69 10.01
CA ALA A 103 -17.26 15.34 11.30
C ALA A 103 -16.24 14.84 12.34
N ASP A 104 -14.94 15.02 12.07
CA ASP A 104 -13.82 14.56 12.91
C ASP A 104 -13.98 13.09 13.38
N PRO A 105 -14.08 12.14 12.44
CA PRO A 105 -14.43 10.77 12.76
C PRO A 105 -13.28 10.06 13.50
N THR A 106 -13.64 9.10 14.35
CA THR A 106 -12.65 8.10 14.78
C THR A 106 -12.29 7.22 13.59
N VAL A 107 -10.99 7.09 13.29
CA VAL A 107 -10.49 6.30 12.16
C VAL A 107 -9.94 4.97 12.67
N TYR A 108 -10.44 3.85 12.14
CA TYR A 108 -10.02 2.50 12.50
C TYR A 108 -9.21 1.85 11.37
N ALA A 109 -8.08 1.24 11.74
CA ALA A 109 -7.25 0.42 10.86
C ALA A 109 -7.51 -1.06 11.17
N VAL A 110 -8.37 -1.72 10.38
CA VAL A 110 -8.93 -3.03 10.75
C VAL A 110 -8.21 -4.18 10.05
N ARG A 111 -7.39 -4.91 10.83
CA ARG A 111 -6.56 -6.04 10.40
C ARG A 111 -5.58 -5.71 9.26
N LEU A 112 -5.35 -4.43 9.04
CA LEU A 112 -4.55 -3.86 7.98
C LEU A 112 -4.00 -2.53 8.48
N TYR A 113 -2.72 -2.28 8.25
CA TYR A 113 -2.12 -0.97 8.44
C TYR A 113 -1.59 -0.43 7.12
N ASP A 114 -2.02 0.77 6.75
CA ASP A 114 -1.51 1.50 5.59
C ASP A 114 -0.59 2.62 6.08
N GLN A 115 0.68 2.59 5.66
CA GLN A 115 1.68 3.53 6.16
C GLN A 115 1.49 4.97 5.62
N SER A 116 0.72 5.15 4.56
CA SER A 116 0.52 6.46 3.91
C SER A 116 -0.83 7.11 4.25
N LEU A 117 -1.86 6.30 4.53
CA LEU A 117 -3.21 6.78 4.72
C LEU A 117 -3.37 7.71 5.94
N PRO A 118 -2.87 7.40 7.15
CA PRO A 118 -2.98 8.31 8.30
C PRO A 118 -2.41 9.70 8.01
N PHE A 119 -1.29 9.76 7.28
CA PHE A 119 -0.66 11.01 6.85
C PHE A 119 -1.58 11.83 5.94
N TYR A 120 -2.14 11.22 4.89
CA TYR A 120 -3.01 11.94 3.96
C TYR A 120 -4.38 12.31 4.55
N LEU A 121 -4.93 11.50 5.45
CA LEU A 121 -6.13 11.85 6.20
C LEU A 121 -5.88 12.95 7.23
N ARG A 122 -4.62 13.16 7.63
CA ARG A 122 -4.23 14.02 8.76
C ARG A 122 -4.96 13.62 10.05
N ARG A 123 -5.08 12.31 10.27
CA ARG A 123 -5.75 11.72 11.43
C ARG A 123 -4.92 10.58 12.00
N ASN A 124 -4.94 10.46 13.33
CA ASN A 124 -4.50 9.25 13.98
C ASN A 124 -5.48 8.13 13.73
N VAL A 125 -5.01 6.89 13.81
CA VAL A 125 -5.83 5.70 13.60
C VAL A 125 -5.79 4.83 14.85
N VAL A 126 -6.91 4.18 15.15
CA VAL A 126 -7.00 3.14 16.17
C VAL A 126 -6.77 1.80 15.47
N LEU A 127 -5.71 1.10 15.85
CA LEU A 127 -5.41 -0.23 15.33
C LEU A 127 -6.44 -1.24 15.87
N VAL A 128 -6.95 -2.09 14.99
CA VAL A 128 -7.93 -3.13 15.33
C VAL A 128 -7.43 -4.47 14.82
N ASP A 129 -7.18 -5.42 15.73
CA ASP A 129 -6.71 -6.77 15.41
C ASP A 129 -5.50 -6.75 14.43
N TYR A 130 -4.54 -5.86 14.72
CA TYR A 130 -3.30 -5.70 13.96
C TYR A 130 -2.16 -5.41 14.92
N VAL A 131 -1.21 -6.34 15.04
CA VAL A 131 -0.10 -6.28 16.01
C VAL A 131 1.20 -5.87 15.33
N SER A 132 1.79 -6.75 14.51
CA SER A 132 2.96 -6.51 13.64
C SER A 132 3.97 -5.50 14.23
N GLU A 133 4.29 -4.41 13.53
CA GLU A 133 5.29 -3.41 13.91
C GLU A 133 4.89 -2.56 15.14
N PHE A 134 3.66 -2.69 15.65
CA PHE A 134 3.14 -1.93 16.79
C PHE A 134 3.11 -2.69 18.11
N GLU A 135 3.53 -3.96 18.13
CA GLU A 135 3.44 -4.84 19.30
C GLU A 135 3.98 -4.19 20.59
N PHE A 136 5.19 -3.63 20.52
CA PHE A 136 5.81 -2.99 21.68
C PHE A 136 4.95 -1.83 22.22
N GLY A 137 4.47 -0.93 21.34
CA GLY A 137 3.64 0.19 21.75
C GLY A 137 2.29 -0.26 22.32
N GLN A 138 1.71 -1.30 21.76
CA GLN A 138 0.45 -1.89 22.22
C GLN A 138 0.56 -2.54 23.61
N GLN A 139 1.72 -3.09 23.95
CA GLN A 139 1.98 -3.61 25.30
C GLN A 139 2.13 -2.48 26.33
N GLN A 140 2.69 -1.34 25.93
CA GLN A 140 2.84 -0.17 26.82
C GLN A 140 1.52 0.60 27.00
N GLU A 141 0.69 0.68 25.96
CA GLU A 141 -0.57 1.43 25.96
C GLU A 141 -1.76 0.56 25.48
N PRO A 142 -2.14 -0.49 26.22
CA PRO A 142 -3.17 -1.45 25.80
C PRO A 142 -4.56 -0.82 25.56
N GLN A 143 -4.84 0.33 26.17
CA GLN A 143 -6.07 1.09 26.00
C GLN A 143 -6.18 1.85 24.67
N ARG A 144 -5.09 1.99 23.90
CA ARG A 144 -5.05 2.78 22.66
C ARG A 144 -5.29 2.00 21.37
N TRP A 145 -5.58 0.70 21.48
CA TRP A 145 -5.91 -0.15 20.33
C TRP A 145 -7.02 -1.14 20.71
N ILE A 146 -7.54 -1.85 19.71
CA ILE A 146 -8.61 -2.83 19.89
C ILE A 146 -8.07 -4.22 19.53
N PRO A 147 -7.95 -5.14 20.49
CA PRO A 147 -7.26 -6.42 20.26
C PRO A 147 -8.07 -7.46 19.49
N SER A 148 -9.38 -7.27 19.32
CA SER A 148 -10.25 -8.24 18.64
C SER A 148 -11.21 -7.56 17.68
N LEU A 149 -11.64 -8.32 16.67
CA LEU A 149 -12.63 -7.83 15.72
C LEU A 149 -14.01 -7.70 16.38
N GLU A 150 -14.33 -8.58 17.33
CA GLU A 150 -15.57 -8.59 18.09
C GLU A 150 -15.73 -7.28 18.89
N THR A 151 -14.70 -6.88 19.64
CA THR A 151 -14.72 -5.61 20.37
C THR A 151 -14.86 -4.41 19.44
N PHE A 152 -14.31 -4.48 18.22
CA PHE A 152 -14.51 -3.44 17.23
C PHE A 152 -15.96 -3.37 16.75
N VAL A 153 -16.60 -4.51 16.48
CA VAL A 153 -18.01 -4.55 16.07
C VAL A 153 -18.90 -3.91 17.14
N ASP A 154 -18.69 -4.25 18.42
CA ASP A 154 -19.45 -3.66 19.51
C ASP A 154 -19.31 -2.13 19.55
N ARG A 155 -18.07 -1.62 19.43
CA ARG A 155 -17.80 -0.17 19.40
C ARG A 155 -18.37 0.51 18.16
N TRP A 156 -18.27 -0.14 17.00
CA TRP A 156 -18.79 0.37 15.72
C TRP A 156 -20.31 0.51 15.75
N CYS A 157 -21.00 -0.52 16.24
CA CYS A 157 -22.46 -0.52 16.32
C CYS A 157 -22.96 0.44 17.42
N GLY A 158 -22.29 0.48 18.57
CA GLY A 158 -22.72 1.25 19.73
C GLY A 158 -22.38 2.74 19.71
N THR A 159 -21.61 3.24 18.75
CA THR A 159 -21.29 4.67 18.66
C THR A 159 -22.28 5.45 17.79
N ASP A 160 -22.63 6.64 18.24
CA ASP A 160 -23.42 7.63 17.49
C ASP A 160 -22.54 8.69 16.82
N THR A 161 -21.22 8.65 17.04
CA THR A 161 -20.27 9.59 16.43
C THR A 161 -19.88 9.15 15.03
N ALA A 162 -19.39 10.09 14.24
CA ALA A 162 -18.80 9.78 12.93
C ALA A 162 -17.64 8.79 13.09
N VAL A 163 -17.63 7.77 12.24
CA VAL A 163 -16.59 6.74 12.19
C VAL A 163 -16.18 6.44 10.77
N LEU A 164 -14.89 6.15 10.62
CA LEU A 164 -14.27 5.73 9.37
C LEU A 164 -13.44 4.49 9.66
N ALA A 165 -13.48 3.48 8.81
CA ALA A 165 -12.58 2.35 8.90
C ALA A 165 -11.98 2.04 7.54
N PHE A 166 -10.72 1.60 7.53
CA PHE A 166 -10.10 1.01 6.35
C PHE A 166 -9.62 -0.40 6.64
N MET A 167 -9.76 -1.28 5.65
CA MET A 167 -9.51 -2.71 5.78
C MET A 167 -9.28 -3.37 4.42
N SER A 168 -8.99 -4.66 4.41
CA SER A 168 -8.98 -5.47 3.17
C SER A 168 -10.40 -5.82 2.71
N PRO A 169 -10.64 -6.07 1.41
CA PRO A 169 -11.91 -6.58 0.91
C PRO A 169 -12.38 -7.87 1.60
N ALA A 170 -11.45 -8.76 1.97
CA ALA A 170 -11.76 -9.99 2.70
C ALA A 170 -12.30 -9.70 4.12
N THR A 171 -11.74 -8.70 4.81
CA THR A 171 -12.24 -8.26 6.11
C THR A 171 -13.63 -7.64 5.99
N LEU A 172 -13.86 -6.83 4.95
CA LEU A 172 -15.18 -6.25 4.67
C LEU A 172 -16.23 -7.34 4.47
N GLN A 173 -15.93 -8.33 3.62
CA GLN A 173 -16.86 -9.44 3.35
C GLN A 173 -17.21 -10.20 4.64
N LEU A 174 -16.22 -10.46 5.50
CA LEU A 174 -16.44 -11.11 6.80
C LEU A 174 -17.36 -10.28 7.71
N LEU A 175 -17.20 -8.95 7.75
CA LEU A 175 -18.06 -8.07 8.56
C LEU A 175 -19.48 -7.96 7.97
N GLN A 176 -19.61 -7.94 6.64
CA GLN A 176 -20.91 -7.96 5.97
C GLN A 176 -21.69 -9.24 6.26
N GLN A 177 -21.02 -10.40 6.27
CA GLN A 177 -21.63 -11.68 6.67
C GLN A 177 -22.13 -11.67 8.12
N ARG A 178 -21.51 -10.86 8.99
CA ARG A 178 -21.93 -10.62 10.36
C ARG A 178 -23.00 -9.52 10.48
N HIS A 179 -23.54 -9.02 9.36
CA HIS A 179 -24.56 -7.98 9.30
C HIS A 179 -24.14 -6.66 9.96
N VAL A 180 -22.84 -6.37 9.98
CA VAL A 180 -22.33 -5.09 10.49
C VAL A 180 -22.75 -3.97 9.52
N PRO A 181 -23.34 -2.85 10.00
CA PRO A 181 -23.79 -1.78 9.13
C PRO A 181 -22.59 -1.00 8.59
N LEU A 182 -22.22 -1.28 7.34
CA LEU A 182 -21.07 -0.69 6.64
C LEU A 182 -21.52 -0.08 5.32
N ARG A 183 -21.15 1.18 5.08
CA ARG A 183 -21.26 1.83 3.78
C ARG A 183 -19.87 2.02 3.19
N VAL A 184 -19.60 1.33 2.08
CA VAL A 184 -18.36 1.53 1.31
C VAL A 184 -18.39 2.91 0.68
N ILE A 185 -17.31 3.67 0.88
CA ILE A 185 -17.12 5.00 0.28
C ILE A 185 -15.92 5.06 -0.67
N PHE A 186 -15.03 4.06 -0.61
CA PHE A 186 -13.93 3.90 -1.55
C PHE A 186 -13.46 2.43 -1.59
N ASP A 187 -13.01 1.98 -2.76
CA ASP A 187 -12.43 0.66 -3.01
C ASP A 187 -11.37 0.76 -4.12
N ASP A 188 -10.17 0.25 -3.89
CA ASP A 188 -9.09 0.15 -4.90
C ASP A 188 -8.66 -1.30 -5.20
N GLY A 189 -9.46 -2.28 -4.79
CA GLY A 189 -9.26 -3.71 -5.00
C GLY A 189 -8.39 -4.39 -3.95
N TRP A 190 -7.65 -3.64 -3.11
CA TRP A 190 -6.85 -4.20 -2.01
C TRP A 190 -7.09 -3.51 -0.67
N ARG A 191 -7.63 -2.30 -0.68
CA ARG A 191 -8.11 -1.52 0.46
C ARG A 191 -9.53 -1.05 0.19
N VAL A 192 -10.35 -1.05 1.23
CA VAL A 192 -11.68 -0.45 1.22
C VAL A 192 -11.80 0.51 2.39
N LEU A 193 -12.43 1.67 2.15
CA LEU A 193 -12.86 2.58 3.21
C LEU A 193 -14.37 2.48 3.37
N VAL A 194 -14.77 2.41 4.62
CA VAL A 194 -16.17 2.30 5.02
C VAL A 194 -16.50 3.30 6.11
N THR A 195 -17.74 3.76 6.10
CA THR A 195 -18.33 4.57 7.17
C THR A 195 -19.63 3.93 7.64
N LYS A 196 -20.17 4.37 8.76
CA LYS A 196 -21.47 3.92 9.25
C LYS A 196 -22.56 4.54 8.35
N PRO A 197 -23.55 3.77 7.85
CA PRO A 197 -24.67 4.33 7.12
C PRO A 197 -25.43 5.34 8.00
N VAL A 198 -25.83 6.47 7.42
CA VAL A 198 -26.81 7.36 8.05
C VAL A 198 -28.16 6.66 7.94
N LEU A 199 -28.83 6.45 9.09
CA LEU A 199 -30.19 5.90 9.14
C LEU A 199 -31.22 6.88 8.61
#